data_AF-U2X831-F1
#
_entry.id   AF-U2X831-F1
#
_cell.length_a   1.000
_cell.length_b   1.000
_cell.length_c   1.000
_cell.angle_alpha   90.00
_cell.angle_beta   90.00
_cell.angle_gamma   90.00
#
_symmetry.space_group_name_H-M   'P 1'
#
loop_
_entity.id
_entity.type
_entity.pdbx_description
1 polymer ?
#
loop_
_entity_poly.entity_id
_entity_poly.type
_entity_poly.pdbx_seq_one_letter_code
_entity_poly.pdbx_strand_id
1 'polypeptide(L)' 'MRVNNVAFPVARLHDGTLRQLQQLEQRLREETGEEIVLVAYQRETIDQEEAKR' A
#
# COMPACT_ATOMS: atom_id res chain seq x y z
N MET A 1 -23.79 9.89 11.07
CA MET A 1 -23.05 9.27 9.95
C MET A 1 -22.05 8.31 10.57
N ARG A 2 -22.28 6.98 10.51
CA ARG A 2 -21.33 5.99 11.04
C ARG A 2 -20.27 5.76 9.97
N VAL A 3 -19.03 6.16 10.23
CA VAL A 3 -17.89 5.81 9.39
C VAL A 3 -17.65 4.33 9.64
N ASN A 4 -18.09 3.47 8.72
CA ASN A 4 -17.67 2.08 8.72
C ASN A 4 -16.16 2.09 8.55
N ASN A 5 -15.44 1.69 9.59
CA ASN A 5 -13.99 1.61 9.59
C ASN A 5 -13.59 0.41 8.74
N VAL A 6 -13.66 0.57 7.42
CA VAL A 6 -13.27 -0.44 6.44
C VAL A 6 -11.75 -0.55 6.53
N ALA A 7 -11.28 -1.52 7.29
CA ALA A 7 -9.87 -1.86 7.35
C ALA A 7 -9.49 -2.44 5.98
N PHE A 8 -8.89 -1.61 5.13
CA PHE A 8 -8.29 -2.08 3.90
C PHE A 8 -7.07 -2.94 4.28
N PRO A 9 -7.00 -4.21 3.84
CA PRO A 9 -5.84 -5.05 4.13
C PRO A 9 -4.59 -4.42 3.49
N VAL A 10 -3.62 -4.05 4.32
CA VAL A 10 -2.33 -3.51 3.85
C VAL A 10 -1.33 -4.65 3.80
N ALA A 11 -0.86 -4.98 2.59
CA ALA A 11 0.19 -5.98 2.40
C ALA A 11 1.55 -5.43 2.85
N ARG A 12 2.35 -6.26 3.54
CA ARG A 12 3.74 -5.92 3.89
C ARG A 12 4.64 -6.25 2.72
N LEU A 13 5.07 -5.22 2.01
CA LEU A 13 5.95 -5.36 0.85
C LEU A 13 7.41 -5.41 1.30
N HIS A 14 8.16 -6.34 0.73
CA HIS A 14 9.61 -6.40 0.87
C HIS A 14 10.23 -5.77 -0.39
N ASP A 15 11.51 -5.39 -0.38
CA ASP A 15 12.13 -4.64 -1.49
C ASP A 15 11.95 -5.31 -2.87
N GLY A 16 11.97 -6.64 -2.93
CA GLY A 16 11.71 -7.39 -4.16
C GLY A 16 10.26 -7.31 -4.65
N THR A 17 9.30 -7.15 -3.75
CA THR A 17 7.86 -7.09 -4.06
C THR A 17 7.48 -5.78 -4.74
N LEU A 18 8.14 -4.67 -4.41
CA LEU A 18 7.85 -3.37 -5.02
C LEU A 18 8.09 -3.39 -6.54
N ARG A 19 9.21 -3.99 -6.98
CA ARG A 19 9.53 -4.12 -8.41
C ARG A 19 8.50 -4.96 -9.15
N GLN A 20 8.02 -6.05 -8.53
CA GLN A 20 6.99 -6.91 -9.12
C GLN A 20 5.66 -6.15 -9.28
N LEU A 21 5.29 -5.34 -8.30
CA LEU A 21 4.08 -4.52 -8.37
C LEU A 21 4.17 -3.45 -9.47
N GLN A 22 5.33 -2.81 -9.62
CA GLN A 22 5.57 -1.86 -10.72
C GLN A 22 5.46 -2.53 -12.10
N GLN A 23 6.00 -3.75 -12.25
CA GLN A 23 5.88 -4.52 -13.48
C GLN A 23 4.43 -4.92 -13.78
N LEU A 24 3.67 -5.31 -12.76
CA LEU A 24 2.25 -5.64 -12.89
C LEU A 24 1.43 -4.41 -13.29
N GLU A 25 1.66 -3.28 -12.63
CA GLU A 25 1.00 -2.00 -12.92
C GLU A 25 1.20 -1.61 -14.39
N GLN A 26 2.44 -1.66 -14.88
CA GLN A 26 2.75 -1.34 -16.27
C GLN A 26 1.99 -2.23 -17.25
N ARG A 27 1.93 -3.55 -17.00
CA ARG A 27 1.18 -4.49 -17.85
C ARG A 27 -0.31 -4.17 -17.88
N LEU A 28 -0.89 -3.91 -16.71
CA LEU A 28 -2.32 -3.60 -16.62
C LEU A 28 -2.64 -2.30 -17.35
N ARG A 29 -1.80 -1.27 -17.22
CA ARG A 29 -1.95 -0.01 -17.96
C ARG A 29 -1.93 -0.22 -19.48
N GLU A 30 -1.01 -1.06 -19.97
CA GLU A 30 -0.91 -1.41 -21.39
C GLU A 30 -2.13 -2.20 -21.89
N GLU A 31 -2.65 -3.12 -21.08
CA GLU A 31 -3.78 -3.98 -21.43
C GLU A 31 -5.13 -3.25 -21.39
N THR A 32 -5.34 -2.38 -20.40
CA THR A 32 -6.64 -1.73 -20.17
C THR A 32 -6.73 -0.32 -20.76
N GLY A 33 -5.59 0.34 -20.98
CA GLY A 33 -5.55 1.76 -21.32
C GLY A 33 -6.01 2.68 -20.18
N GLU A 34 -6.15 2.15 -18.97
CA GLU A 34 -6.59 2.89 -17.79
C GLU A 34 -5.43 3.41 -16.95
N GLU A 35 -5.67 4.48 -16.20
CA GLU A 35 -4.72 5.00 -15.22
C GLU A 35 -4.76 4.14 -13.96
N ILE A 36 -3.59 3.63 -13.54
CA ILE A 36 -3.46 2.78 -12.35
C ILE A 36 -2.52 3.45 -11.36
N VAL A 37 -3.00 3.62 -10.12
CA VAL A 37 -2.25 4.26 -9.04
C VAL A 37 -1.91 3.21 -7.98
N LEU A 38 -0.61 3.02 -7.73
CA LEU A 38 -0.12 2.22 -6.62
C LEU A 38 0.12 3.12 -5.40
N VAL A 39 -0.57 2.83 -4.29
CA VAL A 39 -0.35 3.52 -3.01
C VAL A 39 0.41 2.60 -2.06
N ALA A 40 1.64 2.97 -1.75
CA ALA A 40 2.48 2.27 -0.77
C ALA A 40 2.71 3.17 0.45
N TYR A 41 2.57 2.59 1.64
CA TYR A 41 2.86 3.27 2.90
C TYR A 41 4.13 2.69 3.49
N GLN A 42 5.15 3.53 3.67
CA GLN A 42 6.24 3.17 4.56
C GLN A 42 5.75 3.37 5.99
N ARG A 43 5.66 2.28 6.74
CA ARG A 43 5.43 2.37 8.18
C ARG A 43 6.77 2.73 8.79
N GLU A 44 7.06 4.02 8.91
CA GLU A 44 8.05 4.47 9.87
C GLU A 44 7.59 3.92 11.22
N THR A 45 8.40 3.12 11.89
CA THR A 45 8.15 2.72 13.26
C THR A 45 8.03 4.00 14.06
N ILE A 46 6.81 4.41 14.36
CA ILE A 46 6.55 5.31 15.46
C ILE A 46 6.87 4.48 16.71
N ASP A 47 8.16 4.39 17.06
CA ASP A 47 8.63 4.04 18.41
C ASP A 47 8.30 5.19 19.36
N GLN A 48 7.07 5.70 19.32
CA GLN A 48 6.58 6.80 20.13
C GLN A 48 5.08 6.62 20.41
N GLU A 49 4.70 5.57 21.15
CA GLU A 49 3.55 5.61 22.09
C GLU A 49 3.36 4.31 22.90
N GLU A 50 4.43 3.69 23.42
CA GLU A 50 4.32 2.72 24.54
C GLU A 50 5.30 3.05 25.69
N ALA A 51 5.63 4.34 25.87
CA ALA A 51 6.41 4.83 27.02
C ALA A 51 5.63 5.77 27.95
N LYS A 52 4.28 5.76 27.89
CA LYS A 52 3.40 6.42 28.87
C LYS A 52 2.12 5.60 29.12
N ARG A 53 2.27 4.49 29.84
CA ARG A 53 1.25 4.02 30.78
C ARG A 53 1.91 3.70 32.10
#